data_AF-A0AAN8Z7M6-F1
#
_entry.id   AF-A0AAN8Z7M6-F1
#
_cell.length_a   1.000
_cell.length_b   1.000
_cell.length_c   1.000
_cell.angle_alpha   90.00
_cell.angle_beta   90.00
_cell.angle_gamma   90.00
#
_symmetry.space_group_name_H-M   'P 1'
#
loop_
_entity.id
_entity.type
_entity.pdbx_description
1 polymer ?
#
loop_
_entity_poly.entity_id
_entity_poly.type
_entity_poly.pdbx_seq_one_letter_code
_entity_poly.pdbx_strand_id
1 'polypeptide(L)'
;MASRMGDKVLLVVAEEGDELVAWALNLIGGDTLFGHLWGRLPEAYYPSLHFEACYYQAIEAAIELNLSKVEVDAQGEHKIHRGYLAVTTYSCHYILDEGFRQAIQDFLVHETTQVKLVMKLLNDSGPFKDGTHEHEGIDA
;
A
#
# COMPACT_ATOMS: atom_id res chain seq x y z
N MET A 1 13.05 4.80 20.47
CA MET A 1 12.01 5.09 19.46
C MET A 1 11.31 3.79 19.05
N ALA A 2 12.05 2.76 18.62
CA ALA A 2 11.50 1.42 18.33
C ALA A 2 10.74 0.79 19.52
N SER A 3 11.25 0.89 20.74
CA SER A 3 10.58 0.39 21.97
C SER A 3 9.21 1.03 22.28
N ARG A 4 8.86 2.15 21.62
CA ARG A 4 7.55 2.80 21.76
C ARG A 4 6.54 2.37 20.71
N MET A 5 6.96 1.60 19.70
CA MET A 5 6.07 1.14 18.63
C MET A 5 5.32 -0.13 19.02
N GLY A 6 5.83 -0.91 19.99
CA GLY A 6 5.15 -2.11 20.52
C GLY A 6 4.72 -3.05 19.39
N ASP A 7 3.47 -3.49 19.46
CA ASP A 7 2.88 -4.43 18.49
C ASP A 7 2.47 -3.76 17.15
N LYS A 8 2.96 -2.54 16.88
CA LYS A 8 2.69 -1.80 15.63
C LYS A 8 3.74 -2.01 14.54
N VAL A 9 4.67 -2.92 14.76
CA VAL A 9 5.71 -3.26 13.79
C VAL A 9 5.64 -4.76 13.56
N LEU A 10 5.53 -5.14 12.28
CA LEU A 10 5.57 -6.52 11.86
C LEU A 10 6.75 -6.72 10.93
N LEU A 11 7.62 -7.67 11.27
CA LEU A 11 8.77 -8.05 10.47
C LEU A 11 8.59 -9.48 9.98
N VAL A 12 8.47 -9.65 8.67
CA VAL A 12 8.60 -10.96 8.02
C VAL A 12 10.08 -11.20 7.78
N VAL A 13 10.61 -12.34 8.20
CA VAL A 13 11.99 -12.75 7.93
C VAL A 13 11.98 -14.05 7.14
N ALA A 14 12.92 -14.17 6.21
CA ALA A 14 13.18 -15.41 5.50
C ALA A 14 14.55 -15.93 5.92
N GLU A 15 14.61 -17.22 6.24
CA GLU A 15 15.81 -17.91 6.72
C GLU A 15 16.12 -19.11 5.82
N GLU A 16 17.41 -19.32 5.53
CA GLU A 16 17.92 -20.57 4.98
C GLU A 16 18.76 -21.27 6.05
N GLY A 17 18.20 -22.32 6.66
CA GLY A 17 18.80 -22.89 7.86
C GLY A 17 18.78 -21.86 9.00
N ASP A 18 19.96 -21.53 9.52
CA ASP A 18 20.13 -20.54 10.61
C ASP A 18 20.53 -19.14 10.08
N GLU A 19 20.54 -18.93 8.76
CA GLU A 19 20.96 -17.66 8.14
C GLU A 19 19.76 -16.83 7.66
N LEU A 20 19.69 -15.57 8.10
CA LEU A 20 18.72 -14.59 7.61
C LEU A 20 19.06 -14.16 6.19
N VAL A 21 18.21 -14.49 5.22
CA VAL A 21 18.43 -14.22 3.79
C VAL A 21 17.63 -13.05 3.25
N ALA A 22 16.47 -12.74 3.84
CA ALA A 22 15.65 -11.59 3.45
C ALA A 22 14.68 -11.13 4.56
N TRP A 23 14.06 -9.97 4.37
CA TRP A 23 13.12 -9.39 5.32
C TRP A 23 12.14 -8.41 4.66
N ALA A 24 10.91 -8.36 5.18
CA ALA A 24 9.89 -7.37 4.86
C ALA A 24 9.41 -6.65 6.13
N LEU A 25 9.55 -5.33 6.17
CA LEU A 25 9.07 -4.49 7.27
C LEU A 25 7.70 -3.92 6.94
N ASN A 26 6.77 -4.12 7.85
CA ASN A 26 5.42 -3.60 7.80
C ASN A 26 5.12 -2.81 9.08
N LEU A 27 4.26 -1.80 8.95
CA LEU A 27 3.75 -1.01 10.05
C LEU A 27 2.26 -1.26 10.22
N ILE A 28 1.76 -1.27 11.44
CA ILE A 28 0.34 -1.48 11.73
C ILE A 28 -0.23 -0.17 12.31
N GLY A 29 -1.31 0.31 11.70
CA GLY A 29 -2.01 1.52 12.12
C GLY A 29 -3.51 1.36 11.94
N GLY A 30 -4.27 1.59 13.02
CA GLY A 30 -5.72 1.37 12.98
C GLY A 30 -6.04 -0.10 12.67
N ASP A 31 -6.82 -0.31 11.62
CA ASP A 31 -7.22 -1.62 11.05
C ASP A 31 -6.43 -2.01 9.79
N THR A 32 -5.29 -1.34 9.53
CA THR A 32 -4.52 -1.51 8.29
C THR A 32 -3.07 -1.91 8.57
N LEU A 33 -2.56 -2.84 7.76
CA LEU A 33 -1.14 -3.18 7.65
C LEU A 33 -0.52 -2.48 6.44
N PHE A 34 0.56 -1.74 6.66
CA PHE A 34 1.26 -0.95 5.65
C PHE A 34 2.63 -1.57 5.34
N GLY A 35 2.80 -2.08 4.12
CA GLY A 35 4.10 -2.53 3.62
C GLY A 35 5.04 -1.35 3.42
N HIS A 36 6.23 -1.40 4.03
CA HIS A 36 7.14 -0.25 4.07
C HIS A 36 8.47 -0.51 3.37
N LEU A 37 9.21 -1.53 3.78
CA LEU A 37 10.54 -1.83 3.24
C LEU A 37 10.71 -3.32 3.00
N TRP A 38 11.51 -3.65 2.00
CA TRP A 38 11.90 -5.01 1.65
C TRP A 38 13.39 -5.06 1.34
N GLY A 39 14.05 -6.12 1.78
CA GLY A 39 15.45 -6.35 1.46
C GLY A 39 15.78 -7.84 1.40
N ARG A 40 16.79 -8.18 0.59
CA ARG A 40 17.42 -9.51 0.57
C ARG A 40 18.93 -9.35 0.54
N LEU A 41 19.64 -10.36 1.04
CA LEU A 41 21.08 -10.43 0.83
C LEU A 41 21.38 -10.55 -0.69
N PRO A 42 22.46 -9.93 -1.19
CA PRO A 42 22.80 -9.97 -2.61
C PRO A 42 22.87 -11.38 -3.19
N GLU A 43 23.47 -12.30 -2.44
CA GLU A 43 23.72 -13.69 -2.79
C GLU A 43 22.45 -14.57 -2.71
N ALA A 44 21.46 -14.16 -1.90
CA ALA A 44 20.23 -14.90 -1.65
C ALA A 44 19.20 -14.70 -2.77
N TYR A 45 19.38 -15.36 -3.92
CA TYR A 45 18.42 -15.31 -5.01
C TYR A 45 17.43 -16.49 -4.97
N TYR A 46 16.20 -16.18 -4.56
CA TYR A 46 15.09 -17.13 -4.59
C TYR A 46 13.98 -16.57 -5.49
N PRO A 47 13.52 -17.35 -6.49
CA PRO A 47 12.40 -16.93 -7.33
C PRO A 47 11.18 -16.57 -6.48
N SER A 48 10.56 -15.44 -6.79
CA SER A 48 9.33 -14.96 -6.15
C SER A 48 9.40 -14.64 -4.64
N LEU A 49 10.58 -14.63 -4.01
CA LEU A 49 10.70 -14.34 -2.58
C LEU A 49 10.13 -12.99 -2.16
N HIS A 50 10.22 -11.98 -3.03
CA HIS A 50 9.55 -10.68 -2.82
C HIS A 50 8.02 -10.82 -2.74
N PHE A 51 7.41 -11.69 -3.54
CA PHE A 51 5.96 -11.92 -3.47
C PHE A 51 5.58 -12.67 -2.20
N GLU A 52 6.34 -13.71 -1.85
CA GLU A 52 6.12 -14.45 -0.62
C GLU A 52 6.10 -13.52 0.60
N ALA A 53 7.17 -12.76 0.79
CA ALA A 53 7.32 -11.97 2.00
C ALA A 53 6.52 -10.65 2.00
N CYS A 54 6.41 -9.96 0.86
CA CYS A 54 5.73 -8.66 0.81
C CYS A 54 4.23 -8.74 0.50
N TYR A 55 3.72 -9.89 0.04
CA TYR A 55 2.31 -10.05 -0.34
C TYR A 55 1.68 -11.14 0.50
N TYR A 56 2.12 -12.38 0.36
CA TYR A 56 1.44 -13.51 0.98
C TYR A 56 1.56 -13.49 2.49
N GLN A 57 2.77 -13.34 3.02
CA GLN A 57 3.00 -13.24 4.47
C GLN A 57 2.36 -11.98 5.07
N ALA A 58 2.33 -10.87 4.35
CA ALA A 58 1.67 -9.64 4.80
C ALA A 58 0.13 -9.81 4.88
N ILE A 59 -0.47 -10.48 3.89
CA ILE A 59 -1.92 -10.78 3.87
C ILE A 59 -2.27 -11.79 4.96
N GLU A 60 -1.47 -12.84 5.12
CA GLU A 60 -1.67 -13.86 6.16
C GLU A 60 -1.63 -13.21 7.55
N ALA A 61 -0.60 -12.39 7.82
CA ALA A 61 -0.51 -11.63 9.07
C ALA A 61 -1.71 -10.69 9.29
N ALA A 62 -2.19 -10.01 8.25
CA ALA A 62 -3.36 -9.14 8.37
C ALA A 62 -4.61 -9.94 8.75
N ILE A 63 -4.81 -11.13 8.17
CA ILE A 63 -5.91 -12.03 8.52
C ILE A 63 -5.79 -12.49 9.98
N GLU A 64 -4.62 -12.96 10.41
CA GLU A 64 -4.39 -13.44 11.78
C GLU A 64 -4.61 -12.34 12.82
N LEU A 65 -4.22 -11.11 12.50
CA LEU A 65 -4.38 -9.94 13.36
C LEU A 65 -5.75 -9.27 13.24
N ASN A 66 -6.67 -9.84 12.45
CA ASN A 66 -8.00 -9.29 12.16
C ASN A 66 -7.95 -7.84 11.63
N LEU A 67 -6.94 -7.53 10.84
CA LEU A 67 -6.82 -6.28 10.10
C LEU A 67 -7.67 -6.37 8.84
N SER A 68 -8.36 -5.28 8.51
CA SER A 68 -9.31 -5.26 7.40
C SER A 68 -8.65 -4.95 6.06
N LYS A 69 -7.42 -4.41 6.09
CA LYS A 69 -6.73 -3.90 4.89
C LYS A 69 -5.23 -4.18 4.94
N VAL A 70 -4.68 -4.45 3.77
CA VAL A 70 -3.23 -4.38 3.50
C VAL A 70 -3.01 -3.31 2.46
N GLU A 71 -2.20 -2.32 2.81
CA GLU A 71 -1.76 -1.29 1.91
C GLU A 71 -0.30 -1.51 1.55
N VAL A 72 -0.01 -1.39 0.26
CA VAL A 72 1.35 -1.46 -0.27
C VAL A 72 1.76 -0.08 -0.74
N ASP A 73 3.07 0.17 -0.73
CA ASP A 73 3.62 1.46 -1.13
C ASP A 73 3.10 1.94 -2.50
N ALA A 74 3.07 3.25 -2.73
CA ALA A 74 2.54 3.85 -3.94
C ALA A 74 3.50 3.63 -5.12
N GLN A 75 3.45 2.46 -5.75
CA GLN A 75 4.32 2.14 -6.88
C GLN A 75 3.57 1.44 -8.01
N GLY A 76 3.22 2.23 -9.03
CA GLY A 76 2.86 1.79 -10.37
C GLY A 76 1.59 0.94 -10.50
N GLU A 77 1.04 0.95 -11.71
CA GLU A 77 -0.23 0.28 -12.04
C GLU A 77 -0.12 -1.27 -12.00
N HIS A 78 1.10 -1.81 -12.04
CA HIS A 78 1.35 -3.25 -12.01
C HIS A 78 0.86 -3.95 -10.73
N LYS A 79 0.53 -3.21 -9.67
CA LYS A 79 -0.04 -3.73 -8.42
C LYS A 79 -1.53 -4.08 -8.53
N ILE A 80 -2.25 -3.48 -9.48
CA ILE A 80 -3.67 -3.79 -9.73
C ILE A 80 -3.84 -5.27 -10.04
N HIS A 81 -3.04 -5.81 -10.96
CA HIS A 81 -3.07 -7.23 -11.34
C HIS A 81 -2.65 -8.18 -10.21
N ARG A 82 -2.06 -7.66 -9.13
CA ARG A 82 -1.68 -8.44 -7.93
C ARG A 82 -2.75 -8.39 -6.84
N GLY A 83 -3.91 -7.79 -7.11
CA GLY A 83 -5.04 -7.73 -6.18
C GLY A 83 -5.11 -6.45 -5.34
N TYR A 84 -4.17 -5.52 -5.47
CA TYR A 84 -4.24 -4.21 -4.81
C TYR A 84 -5.01 -3.23 -5.69
N LEU A 85 -6.31 -3.10 -5.44
CA LEU A 85 -7.16 -2.18 -6.19
C LEU A 85 -6.86 -0.73 -5.85
N ALA A 86 -7.10 0.15 -6.83
CA ALA A 86 -6.91 1.58 -6.65
C ALA A 86 -8.04 2.14 -5.77
N VAL A 87 -7.66 2.81 -4.68
CA VAL A 87 -8.56 3.54 -3.79
C VAL A 87 -8.16 5.01 -3.77
N THR A 88 -9.15 5.91 -3.81
CA THR A 88 -8.89 7.35 -3.72
C THR A 88 -8.28 7.67 -2.36
N THR A 89 -7.09 8.26 -2.38
CA THR A 89 -6.37 8.71 -1.18
C THR A 89 -6.32 10.23 -1.17
N TYR A 90 -6.54 10.82 0.00
CA TYR A 90 -6.58 12.26 0.18
C TYR A 90 -5.33 12.74 0.90
N SER A 91 -4.92 13.97 0.59
CA SER A 91 -3.87 14.66 1.33
C SER A 91 -4.30 16.09 1.63
N CYS A 92 -3.86 16.62 2.77
CA CYS A 92 -4.18 17.96 3.22
C CYS A 92 -2.90 18.79 3.25
N HIS A 93 -2.91 19.94 2.60
CA HIS A 93 -1.75 20.82 2.47
C HIS A 93 -2.12 22.22 2.91
N TYR A 94 -1.40 22.74 3.91
CA TYR A 94 -1.52 24.14 4.30
C TYR A 94 -0.52 24.97 3.49
N ILE A 95 -1.03 25.74 2.53
CA ILE A 95 -0.23 26.62 1.67
C ILE A 95 -0.39 28.04 2.19
N LEU A 96 0.71 28.70 2.56
CA LEU A 96 0.68 30.07 3.11
C LEU A 96 0.53 31.14 2.03
N ASP A 97 1.28 31.02 0.93
CA ASP A 97 1.28 31.99 -0.15
C ASP A 97 -0.02 31.94 -0.96
N GLU A 98 -0.70 33.08 -1.07
CA GLU A 98 -2.01 33.16 -1.76
C GLU A 98 -1.90 32.88 -3.25
N GLY A 99 -0.85 33.41 -3.91
CA GLY A 99 -0.65 33.23 -5.35
C GLY A 99 -0.40 31.77 -5.69
N PHE A 100 0.41 31.08 -4.89
CA PHE A 100 0.69 29.66 -5.06
C PHE A 100 -0.54 28.80 -4.73
N ARG A 101 -1.33 29.18 -3.73
CA ARG A 101 -2.59 28.49 -3.43
C ARG A 101 -3.56 28.55 -4.60
N GLN A 102 -3.70 29.73 -5.23
CA GLN A 102 -4.55 29.88 -6.41
C GLN A 102 -4.05 29.03 -7.58
N ALA A 103 -2.74 29.04 -7.85
CA ALA A 103 -2.17 28.23 -8.92
C ALA A 103 -2.40 26.72 -8.74
N ILE A 104 -2.28 26.23 -7.49
CA ILE A 104 -2.59 24.84 -7.15
C ILE A 104 -4.10 24.57 -7.31
N GLN A 105 -4.96 25.47 -6.82
CA GLN A 105 -6.41 25.31 -6.94
C GLN A 105 -6.86 25.21 -8.40
N ASP A 106 -6.31 26.04 -9.29
CA ASP A 106 -6.64 26.02 -10.73
C ASP A 106 -6.19 24.71 -11.40
N PHE A 107 -5.03 24.18 -11.00
CA PHE A 107 -4.53 22.88 -11.46
C PHE A 107 -5.44 21.74 -10.99
N LEU A 108 -5.83 21.72 -9.71
CA LEU A 108 -6.64 20.66 -9.10
C LEU A 108 -8.00 20.48 -9.78
N VAL A 109 -8.58 21.54 -10.37
CA VAL A 109 -9.82 21.44 -11.18
C VAL A 109 -9.67 20.41 -12.31
N HIS A 110 -8.53 20.44 -13.00
CA HIS A 110 -8.25 19.56 -14.12
C HIS A 110 -7.76 18.19 -13.66
N GLU A 111 -6.84 18.18 -12.69
CA GLU A 111 -6.26 16.96 -12.14
C GLU A 111 -7.33 16.05 -11.52
N THR A 112 -8.27 16.60 -10.75
CA THR A 112 -9.35 15.82 -10.12
C THR A 112 -10.15 15.02 -11.14
N THR A 113 -10.42 15.61 -12.31
CA THR A 113 -11.14 14.93 -13.39
C THR A 113 -10.29 13.80 -13.98
N GLN A 114 -9.00 14.03 -14.18
CA GLN A 114 -8.06 13.03 -14.70
C GLN A 114 -7.89 11.86 -13.72
N VAL A 115 -7.69 12.14 -12.42
CA VAL A 115 -7.59 11.14 -11.37
C VAL A 115 -8.85 10.27 -11.34
N LYS A 116 -10.05 10.86 -11.37
CA LYS A 116 -11.31 10.09 -11.42
C LYS A 116 -11.39 9.17 -12.63
N LEU A 117 -10.94 9.63 -13.81
CA LEU A 117 -10.91 8.81 -15.01
C LEU A 117 -9.92 7.65 -14.88
N VAL A 118 -8.70 7.93 -14.42
CA VAL A 118 -7.66 6.91 -14.20
C VAL A 118 -8.11 5.88 -13.17
N MET A 119 -8.69 6.32 -12.06
CA MET A 119 -9.27 5.46 -11.02
C MET A 119 -10.32 4.49 -11.59
N LYS A 120 -11.19 4.98 -12.46
CA LYS A 120 -12.18 4.13 -13.14
C LYS A 120 -11.48 3.09 -14.02
N LEU A 121 -10.56 3.51 -14.89
CA LEU A 121 -9.85 2.63 -15.80
C LEU A 121 -9.06 1.53 -15.06
N LEU A 122 -8.39 1.89 -13.97
CA LEU A 122 -7.65 0.92 -13.16
C LEU A 122 -8.57 -0.12 -12.52
N ASN A 123 -9.70 0.31 -11.96
CA ASN A 123 -10.67 -0.61 -11.37
C ASN A 123 -11.36 -1.49 -12.42
N ASP A 124 -11.71 -0.95 -13.59
CA ASP A 124 -12.27 -1.71 -14.71
C ASP A 124 -11.27 -2.77 -15.25
N SER A 125 -9.96 -2.56 -15.05
CA SER A 125 -8.88 -3.50 -15.42
C SER A 125 -8.48 -4.48 -14.30
N GLY A 126 -9.17 -4.42 -13.17
CA GLY A 126 -8.89 -5.23 -11.99
C GLY A 126 -9.07 -6.73 -12.21
N PRO A 127 -8.40 -7.58 -11.40
CA PRO A 127 -8.48 -9.05 -11.55
C PRO A 127 -9.79 -9.66 -11.02
N PHE A 128 -10.68 -8.85 -10.45
CA PHE A 128 -11.88 -9.31 -9.75
C PHE A 128 -13.15 -9.08 -10.58
N LYS A 129 -14.25 -9.75 -10.20
CA LYS A 129 -15.53 -9.65 -10.91
C LYS A 129 -16.30 -8.40 -10.51
N ASP A 130 -17.03 -7.82 -11.47
CA ASP A 130 -17.94 -6.70 -11.25
C ASP A 130 -18.94 -7.00 -10.12
N GLY A 131 -19.18 -6.02 -9.25
CA GLY A 131 -20.13 -6.11 -8.14
C GLY A 131 -19.61 -6.76 -6.86
N THR A 132 -18.30 -7.06 -6.77
CA THR A 132 -17.69 -7.63 -5.55
C THR A 132 -16.98 -6.59 -4.66
N HIS A 133 -16.98 -5.31 -5.04
CA HIS A 133 -16.24 -4.24 -4.37
C HIS A 133 -17.14 -3.06 -4.02
N GLU A 134 -17.85 -3.13 -2.90
CA GLU A 134 -18.34 -1.94 -2.22
C GLU A 134 -17.27 -1.51 -1.22
N HIS A 135 -16.45 -0.53 -1.62
CA HIS A 135 -15.63 0.17 -0.65
C HIS A 135 -16.52 1.28 -0.08
N GLU A 136 -16.99 1.12 1.16
CA GLU A 136 -17.56 2.24 1.91
C GLU A 136 -16.46 3.30 1.98
N GLY A 137 -16.59 4.33 1.15
CA GLY A 137 -15.74 5.50 1.24
C GLY A 137 -15.93 6.08 2.63
N ILE A 138 -14.83 6.47 3.28
CA ILE A 138 -14.95 7.42 4.37
C ILE A 138 -15.35 8.73 3.68
N ASP A 139 -16.66 9.01 3.67
CA ASP A 139 -17.19 10.33 3.36
C ASP A 139 -16.53 11.29 4.36
N ALA A 140 -15.63 12.12 3.86
CA ALA A 140 -15.02 13.22 4.60
C ALA A 140 -15.96 14.42 4.66
#